data_AF-A0A4Q3SJD7-F1
#
_entry.id   AF-A0A4Q3SJD7-F1
#
_cell.length_a   1.000
_cell.length_b   1.000
_cell.length_c   1.000
_cell.angle_alpha   90.00
_cell.angle_beta   90.00
_cell.angle_gamma   90.00
#
_symmetry.space_group_name_H-M   'P 1'
#
loop_
_entity.id
_entity.type
_entity.pdbx_description
1 polymer ?
#
loop_
_entity_poly.entity_id
_entity_poly.type
_entity_poly.pdbx_seq_one_letter_code
_entity_poly.pdbx_strand_id
1 'polypeptide(L)'
;MMRSLVANNSMPLLNEIPSCRKVTYDYKRFLRAIQSGDIFKLGKQKKHISNFIDEALLKEAIFVNQEPPAGKYNDDEKFEMAEELLKKYARAKLVITSRIHCALPCLAMGTPVIFVNGFDSFVDSCRFDGILELFNRIDFDTKDGSYTSNFGLQGKITKDTKVKNLEKHHVLAEPMKELCRNFIKNG
;
A
#
# COMPACT_ATOMS: atom_id res chain seq x y z
N MET A 1 7.22 20.79 5.31
CA MET A 1 5.87 20.34 5.74
C MET A 1 5.74 18.86 5.41
N MET A 2 6.00 17.95 6.36
CA MET A 2 5.88 16.49 6.14
C MET A 2 4.40 16.12 5.99
N ARG A 3 4.03 15.55 4.83
CA ARG A 3 2.65 15.14 4.50
C ARG A 3 2.49 13.62 4.68
N SER A 4 1.26 13.19 4.94
CA SER A 4 0.90 11.77 4.85
C SER A 4 0.92 11.34 3.40
N LEU A 5 1.50 10.17 3.13
CA LEU A 5 1.71 9.68 1.78
C LEU A 5 0.86 8.42 1.59
N VAL A 6 -0.05 8.46 0.62
CA VAL A 6 -0.80 7.28 0.20
C VAL A 6 -0.05 6.72 -0.99
N ALA A 7 0.91 5.84 -0.70
CA ALA A 7 1.67 5.13 -1.73
C ALA A 7 0.67 4.23 -2.45
N ASN A 8 0.37 4.55 -3.72
CA ASN A 8 -0.86 4.25 -4.44
C ASN A 8 -1.71 3.11 -3.89
N ASN A 9 -3.01 3.42 -3.82
CA ASN A 9 -4.10 2.47 -3.98
C ASN A 9 -3.85 1.62 -5.23
N SER A 10 -3.19 0.53 -5.00
CA SER A 10 -3.01 -0.55 -5.96
C SER A 10 -3.37 -1.78 -5.18
N MET A 11 -4.60 -1.72 -4.69
CA MET A 11 -5.40 -2.87 -4.34
C MET A 11 -5.27 -3.81 -5.56
N PRO A 12 -5.29 -5.14 -5.39
CA PRO A 12 -5.35 -6.08 -6.51
C PRO A 12 -6.48 -5.78 -7.51
N LEU A 13 -7.43 -4.91 -7.14
CA LEU A 13 -8.46 -4.38 -8.00
C LEU A 13 -8.01 -3.23 -8.95
N LEU A 14 -6.86 -2.58 -8.75
CA LEU A 14 -6.52 -1.31 -9.44
C LEU A 14 -5.58 -1.43 -10.64
N ASN A 15 -4.94 -2.58 -10.84
CA ASN A 15 -4.29 -2.87 -12.13
C ASN A 15 -5.32 -3.36 -13.18
N GLU A 16 -6.49 -3.86 -12.74
CA GLU A 16 -7.56 -4.32 -13.62
C GLU A 16 -8.72 -3.31 -13.82
N ILE A 17 -8.94 -2.35 -12.90
CA ILE A 17 -10.06 -1.41 -13.00
C ILE A 17 -9.62 -0.05 -13.58
N PRO A 18 -10.34 0.49 -14.57
CA PRO A 18 -9.99 1.77 -15.17
C PRO A 18 -10.22 2.92 -14.17
N SER A 19 -9.18 3.71 -13.90
CA SER A 19 -9.32 4.95 -13.10
C SER A 19 -10.28 5.92 -13.79
N CYS A 20 -11.05 6.75 -13.08
CA CYS A 20 -11.94 7.76 -13.72
C CYS A 20 -11.22 8.53 -14.83
N ARG A 21 -9.95 8.89 -14.61
CA ARG A 21 -9.10 9.58 -15.59
C ARG A 21 -8.78 8.72 -16.83
N LYS A 22 -8.67 7.39 -16.69
CA LYS A 22 -8.53 6.42 -17.79
C LYS A 22 -9.87 6.06 -18.45
N VAL A 23 -10.97 6.07 -17.70
CA VAL A 23 -12.35 5.79 -18.16
C VAL A 23 -12.85 6.95 -19.02
N THR A 24 -12.60 8.20 -18.61
CA THR A 24 -13.07 9.41 -19.31
C THR A 24 -12.13 9.89 -20.40
N TYR A 25 -10.99 9.23 -20.60
CA TYR A 25 -10.00 9.61 -21.63
C TYR A 25 -10.50 9.33 -23.05
N ASP A 26 -11.34 8.31 -23.22
CA ASP A 26 -11.87 7.88 -24.52
C ASP A 26 -13.36 7.53 -24.36
N TYR A 27 -14.21 8.16 -25.15
CA TYR A 27 -15.66 7.94 -25.17
C TYR A 27 -16.02 6.46 -25.37
N LYS A 28 -15.27 5.71 -26.19
CA LYS A 28 -15.52 4.27 -26.39
C LYS A 28 -15.20 3.46 -25.13
N ARG A 29 -14.19 3.89 -24.37
CA ARG A 29 -13.76 3.24 -23.13
C ARG A 29 -14.70 3.61 -21.98
N PHE A 30 -15.23 4.83 -21.97
CA PHE A 30 -16.28 5.27 -21.07
C PHE A 30 -17.55 4.44 -21.24
N LEU A 31 -18.04 4.26 -22.47
CA LEU A 31 -19.21 3.43 -22.76
C LEU A 31 -18.99 1.96 -22.36
N ARG A 32 -17.82 1.40 -22.65
CA ARG A 32 -17.47 0.04 -22.21
C ARG A 32 -17.42 -0.08 -20.69
N ALA A 33 -16.90 0.93 -19.99
CA ALA A 33 -16.84 0.96 -18.53
C ALA A 33 -18.22 1.13 -17.87
N ILE A 34 -19.16 1.81 -18.54
CA ILE A 34 -20.57 1.81 -18.15
C ILE A 34 -21.16 0.41 -18.33
N GLN A 35 -20.94 -0.22 -19.50
CA GLN A 35 -21.47 -1.55 -19.80
C GLN A 35 -20.89 -2.66 -18.91
N SER A 36 -19.61 -2.57 -18.52
CA SER A 36 -18.96 -3.54 -17.63
C SER A 36 -19.25 -3.30 -16.14
N GLY A 37 -19.96 -2.21 -15.79
CA GLY A 37 -20.26 -1.84 -14.41
C GLY A 37 -19.06 -1.36 -13.59
N ASP A 38 -17.92 -1.06 -14.24
CA ASP A 38 -16.70 -0.66 -13.55
C ASP A 38 -16.84 0.70 -12.85
N ILE A 39 -17.70 1.57 -13.37
CA ILE A 39 -18.03 2.85 -12.71
C ILE A 39 -18.72 2.61 -11.36
N PHE A 40 -19.58 1.60 -11.28
CA PHE A 40 -20.27 1.26 -10.03
C PHE A 40 -19.30 0.68 -8.99
N LYS A 41 -18.33 -0.13 -9.44
CA LYS A 41 -17.24 -0.65 -8.60
C LYS A 41 -16.34 0.46 -8.06
N LEU A 42 -16.03 1.48 -8.86
CA LEU A 42 -15.26 2.65 -8.42
C LEU A 42 -15.99 3.44 -7.31
N GLY A 43 -17.30 3.65 -7.46
CA GLY A 43 -18.12 4.31 -6.44
C GLY A 43 -18.16 3.52 -5.13
N LYS A 44 -18.35 2.20 -5.22
CA LYS A 44 -18.34 1.29 -4.06
C LYS A 44 -16.99 1.32 -3.34
N GLN A 45 -15.87 1.27 -4.05
CA GLN A 45 -14.53 1.35 -3.46
C GLN A 45 -14.28 2.68 -2.74
N LYS A 46 -14.65 3.81 -3.35
CA LYS A 46 -14.52 5.13 -2.72
C LYS A 46 -15.29 5.20 -1.40
N LYS A 47 -16.51 4.64 -1.38
CA LYS A 47 -17.33 4.52 -0.18
C LYS A 47 -16.65 3.69 0.90
N HIS A 48 -16.05 2.57 0.54
CA HIS A 48 -15.33 1.73 1.50
C HIS A 48 -14.09 2.39 2.08
N ILE A 49 -13.30 3.11 1.28
CA ILE A 49 -12.13 3.85 1.76
C ILE A 49 -12.57 4.96 2.74
N SER A 50 -13.68 5.64 2.47
CA SER A 50 -14.22 6.67 3.38
C SER A 50 -14.72 6.14 4.73
N ASN A 51 -14.86 4.81 4.90
CA ASN A 51 -15.27 4.21 6.18
C ASN A 51 -14.14 4.21 7.22
N PHE A 52 -12.89 4.03 6.78
CA PHE A 52 -11.73 3.92 7.69
C PHE A 52 -10.70 5.05 7.51
N ILE A 53 -10.73 5.80 6.41
CA ILE A 53 -9.88 6.98 6.20
C ILE A 53 -10.74 8.24 6.21
N ASP A 54 -10.29 9.25 6.94
CA ASP A 54 -10.93 10.56 6.91
C ASP A 54 -10.79 11.27 5.55
N GLU A 55 -11.84 11.99 5.13
CA GLU A 55 -11.85 12.66 3.83
C GLU A 55 -10.85 13.81 3.74
N ALA A 56 -10.57 14.51 4.85
CA ALA A 56 -9.56 15.58 4.86
C ALA A 56 -8.17 15.00 4.62
N LEU A 57 -7.89 13.82 5.19
CA LEU A 57 -6.63 13.11 4.97
C LEU A 57 -6.48 12.69 3.50
N LEU A 58 -7.54 12.19 2.86
CA LEU A 58 -7.52 11.81 1.44
C LEU A 58 -7.29 13.00 0.51
N LYS A 59 -7.79 14.19 0.85
CA LYS A 59 -7.60 15.41 0.06
C LYS A 59 -6.16 15.95 0.15
N GLU A 60 -5.53 15.83 1.31
CA GLU A 60 -4.15 16.31 1.52
C GLU A 60 -3.07 15.28 1.13
N ALA A 61 -3.45 14.01 1.03
CA ALA A 61 -2.56 12.90 0.75
C ALA A 61 -1.86 13.02 -0.61
N ILE A 62 -0.59 12.61 -0.63
CA ILE A 62 0.18 12.46 -1.87
C ILE A 62 -0.04 11.05 -2.39
N PHE A 63 -0.52 10.92 -3.63
CA PHE A 63 -0.66 9.65 -4.34
C PHE A 63 0.56 9.39 -5.21
N VAL A 64 1.16 8.21 -5.06
CA VAL A 64 2.41 7.84 -5.76
C VAL A 64 2.24 6.51 -6.49
N ASN A 65 2.51 6.46 -7.79
CA ASN A 65 2.48 5.22 -8.56
C ASN A 65 3.86 4.53 -8.59
N GLN A 66 3.88 3.22 -8.42
CA GLN A 66 5.13 2.44 -8.35
C GLN A 66 5.49 1.73 -9.66
N GLU A 67 4.55 1.64 -10.60
CA GLU A 67 4.81 1.04 -11.92
C GLU A 67 5.11 2.15 -12.94
N PRO A 68 6.36 2.26 -13.42
CA PRO A 68 6.67 3.10 -14.56
C PRO A 68 6.07 2.51 -15.85
N PRO A 69 5.69 3.33 -16.84
CA PRO A 69 5.20 2.85 -18.12
C PRO A 69 6.24 1.94 -18.81
N ALA A 70 5.77 0.81 -19.33
CA ALA A 70 6.61 -0.19 -19.98
C ALA A 70 7.34 0.38 -21.22
N GLY A 71 8.61 -0.01 -21.38
CA GLY A 71 9.41 0.31 -22.56
C GLY A 71 9.87 1.77 -22.67
N LYS A 72 9.67 2.59 -21.63
CA LYS A 72 10.01 4.03 -21.67
C LYS A 72 11.36 4.39 -21.06
N TYR A 73 11.89 3.56 -20.16
CA TYR A 73 13.07 3.88 -19.35
C TYR A 73 14.13 2.79 -19.45
N ASN A 74 15.39 3.18 -19.42
CA ASN A 74 16.52 2.26 -19.28
C ASN A 74 16.62 1.74 -17.83
N ASP A 75 17.56 0.84 -17.55
CA ASP A 75 17.66 0.24 -16.21
C ASP A 75 18.20 1.22 -15.17
N ASP A 76 19.17 2.09 -15.51
CA ASP A 76 19.71 3.10 -14.61
C ASP A 76 18.65 4.12 -14.16
N GLU A 77 17.83 4.59 -15.09
CA GLU A 77 16.69 5.48 -14.84
C GLU A 77 15.65 4.80 -13.93
N LYS A 78 15.44 3.49 -14.07
CA LYS A 78 14.53 2.74 -13.17
C LYS A 78 15.10 2.68 -11.76
N PHE A 79 16.41 2.48 -11.60
CA PHE A 79 17.04 2.50 -10.29
C PHE A 79 16.96 3.88 -9.64
N GLU A 80 17.20 4.95 -10.40
CA GLU A 80 17.07 6.32 -9.90
C GLU A 80 15.64 6.63 -9.46
N MET A 81 14.63 6.27 -10.29
CA MET A 81 13.23 6.42 -9.93
C MET A 81 12.87 5.62 -8.67
N ALA A 82 13.37 4.39 -8.53
CA ALA A 82 13.13 3.57 -7.35
C ALA A 82 13.77 4.20 -6.10
N GLU A 83 14.97 4.74 -6.22
CA GLU A 83 15.66 5.44 -5.13
C GLU A 83 14.90 6.70 -4.68
N GLU A 84 14.41 7.50 -5.63
CA GLU A 84 13.57 8.66 -5.31
C GLU A 84 12.28 8.26 -4.58
N LEU A 85 11.66 7.15 -4.99
CA LEU A 85 10.46 6.61 -4.35
C LEU A 85 10.77 6.19 -2.91
N LEU A 86 11.87 5.48 -2.68
CA LEU A 86 12.31 5.10 -1.33
C LEU A 86 12.60 6.33 -0.46
N LYS A 87 13.27 7.35 -1.00
CA LYS A 87 13.50 8.63 -0.30
C LYS A 87 12.19 9.34 0.07
N LYS A 88 11.16 9.26 -0.77
CA LYS A 88 9.81 9.80 -0.47
C LYS A 88 9.15 9.03 0.67
N TYR A 89 9.25 7.70 0.67
CA TYR A 89 8.71 6.85 1.74
C TYR A 89 9.44 7.06 3.07
N ALA A 90 10.77 7.20 3.07
CA ALA A 90 11.56 7.47 4.26
C ALA A 90 11.17 8.79 4.97
N ARG A 91 10.68 9.79 4.21
CA ARG A 91 10.26 11.10 4.74
C ARG A 91 8.77 11.18 5.07
N ALA A 92 7.98 10.15 4.76
CA ALA A 92 6.55 10.15 4.99
C ALA A 92 6.24 10.01 6.49
N LYS A 93 5.19 10.70 6.96
CA LYS A 93 4.69 10.53 8.33
C LYS A 93 3.96 9.20 8.52
N LEU A 94 3.27 8.76 7.47
CA LEU A 94 2.48 7.54 7.41
C LEU A 94 2.37 7.12 5.95
N VAL A 95 2.53 5.82 5.70
CA VAL A 95 2.27 5.20 4.41
C VAL A 95 1.10 4.25 4.52
N ILE A 96 0.08 4.45 3.69
CA ILE A 96 -1.06 3.52 3.57
C ILE A 96 -0.95 2.85 2.21
N THR A 97 -0.89 1.52 2.18
CA THR A 97 -0.73 0.77 0.93
C THR A 97 -1.33 -0.63 1.04
N SER A 98 -1.71 -1.20 -0.10
CA SER A 98 -2.12 -2.60 -0.25
C SER A 98 -1.04 -3.45 -0.92
N ARG A 99 0.11 -2.86 -1.29
CA ARG A 99 1.23 -3.57 -1.91
C ARG A 99 2.27 -3.94 -0.87
N ILE A 100 2.52 -5.23 -0.73
CA ILE A 100 3.57 -5.75 0.15
C ILE A 100 4.94 -5.21 -0.27
N HIS A 101 5.21 -5.07 -1.57
CA HIS A 101 6.43 -4.48 -2.11
C HIS A 101 6.68 -3.01 -1.69
N CYS A 102 5.63 -2.27 -1.32
CA CYS A 102 5.77 -0.93 -0.75
C CYS A 102 5.87 -0.99 0.78
N ALA A 103 5.11 -1.91 1.40
CA ALA A 103 5.07 -2.05 2.84
C ALA A 103 6.39 -2.56 3.44
N LEU A 104 7.03 -3.53 2.80
CA LEU A 104 8.29 -4.12 3.27
C LEU A 104 9.43 -3.09 3.35
N PRO A 105 9.74 -2.29 2.29
CA PRO A 105 10.74 -1.24 2.40
C PRO A 105 10.40 -0.19 3.46
N CYS A 106 9.13 0.20 3.58
CA CYS A 106 8.70 1.17 4.60
C CYS A 106 8.94 0.64 6.02
N LEU A 107 8.61 -0.63 6.26
CA LEU A 107 8.87 -1.30 7.52
C LEU A 107 10.36 -1.36 7.84
N ALA A 108 11.20 -1.72 6.84
CA ALA A 108 12.64 -1.79 6.99
C ALA A 108 13.29 -0.44 7.29
N MET A 109 12.77 0.65 6.73
CA MET A 109 13.23 2.03 7.01
C MET A 109 12.68 2.60 8.32
N GLY A 110 11.75 1.91 8.99
CA GLY A 110 11.09 2.40 10.20
C GLY A 110 9.97 3.42 9.94
N THR A 111 9.59 3.65 8.68
CA THR A 111 8.45 4.50 8.33
C THR A 111 7.15 3.82 8.80
N PRO A 112 6.26 4.52 9.52
CA PRO A 112 4.95 3.98 9.88
C PRO A 112 4.16 3.54 8.64
N VAL A 113 3.76 2.28 8.62
CA VAL A 113 3.01 1.71 7.49
C VAL A 113 1.74 0.99 7.94
N ILE A 114 0.65 1.21 7.21
CA ILE A 114 -0.60 0.48 7.34
C ILE A 114 -0.82 -0.31 6.04
N PHE A 115 -0.91 -1.61 6.19
CA PHE A 115 -1.23 -2.53 5.12
C PHE A 115 -2.74 -2.74 5.04
N VAL A 116 -3.34 -2.39 3.90
CA VAL A 116 -4.77 -2.61 3.65
C VAL A 116 -4.93 -3.89 2.85
N ASN A 117 -5.47 -4.91 3.51
CA ASN A 117 -5.79 -6.20 2.91
C ASN A 117 -7.24 -6.18 2.41
N GLY A 118 -7.40 -6.23 1.09
CA GLY A 118 -8.70 -6.32 0.41
C GLY A 118 -8.81 -7.55 -0.48
N PHE A 119 -7.97 -8.57 -0.25
CA PHE A 119 -7.97 -9.80 -1.04
C PHE A 119 -8.96 -10.80 -0.43
N ASP A 120 -9.92 -11.25 -1.24
CA ASP A 120 -10.84 -12.38 -0.94
C ASP A 120 -10.24 -13.72 -1.45
N SER A 121 -9.06 -13.68 -2.07
CA SER A 121 -8.44 -14.83 -2.76
C SER A 121 -7.43 -15.57 -1.87
N PHE A 122 -7.84 -16.74 -1.41
CA PHE A 122 -7.07 -17.76 -0.67
C PHE A 122 -5.70 -18.17 -1.29
N VAL A 123 -5.45 -17.85 -2.56
CA VAL A 123 -4.25 -18.29 -3.28
C VAL A 123 -3.04 -17.39 -3.01
N ASP A 124 -3.25 -16.11 -2.71
CA ASP A 124 -2.18 -15.18 -2.34
C ASP A 124 -1.82 -15.26 -0.85
N SER A 125 -2.75 -15.67 0.01
CA SER A 125 -2.50 -15.74 1.46
C SER A 125 -1.39 -16.72 1.83
N CYS A 126 -1.23 -17.84 1.10
CA CYS A 126 -0.23 -18.86 1.42
C CYS A 126 1.23 -18.38 1.21
N ARG A 127 1.50 -17.48 0.24
CA ARG A 127 2.86 -16.97 -0.02
C ARG A 127 3.25 -15.81 0.89
N PHE A 128 2.26 -15.09 1.38
CA PHE A 128 2.45 -13.93 2.24
C PHE A 128 2.16 -14.26 3.71
N ASP A 129 1.88 -15.53 4.02
CA ASP A 129 1.63 -16.01 5.36
C ASP A 129 2.86 -15.79 6.25
N GLY A 130 2.64 -15.37 7.48
CA GLY A 130 3.70 -14.93 8.41
C GLY A 130 4.27 -13.53 8.14
N ILE A 131 4.41 -13.08 6.88
CA ILE A 131 4.89 -11.72 6.58
C ILE A 131 3.81 -10.69 6.96
N LEU A 132 2.55 -11.01 6.70
CA LEU A 132 1.43 -10.11 7.01
C LEU A 132 1.32 -9.79 8.51
N GLU A 133 1.77 -10.69 9.38
CA GLU A 133 1.75 -10.50 10.84
C GLU A 133 2.73 -9.43 11.34
N LEU A 134 3.70 -9.06 10.49
CA LEU A 134 4.71 -8.04 10.77
C LEU A 134 4.17 -6.61 10.60
N PHE A 135 3.05 -6.44 9.89
CA PHE A 135 2.48 -5.13 9.56
C PHE A 135 1.29 -4.76 10.45
N ASN A 136 1.03 -3.46 10.54
CA ASN A 136 -0.27 -2.95 10.96
C ASN A 136 -1.27 -3.20 9.82
N ARG A 137 -2.19 -4.13 10.02
CA ARG A 137 -3.11 -4.61 8.98
C ARG A 137 -4.53 -4.11 9.24
N ILE A 138 -5.18 -3.71 8.16
CA ILE A 138 -6.63 -3.52 8.08
C ILE A 138 -7.18 -4.52 7.09
N ASP A 139 -8.02 -5.44 7.56
CA ASP A 139 -8.74 -6.37 6.70
C ASP A 139 -10.14 -5.81 6.42
N PHE A 140 -10.51 -5.84 5.15
CA PHE A 140 -11.78 -5.30 4.67
C PHE A 140 -12.67 -6.42 4.10
N ASP A 141 -13.94 -6.44 4.49
CA ASP A 141 -14.94 -7.31 3.87
C ASP A 141 -15.65 -6.60 2.71
N THR A 142 -15.54 -7.19 1.51
CA THR A 142 -16.12 -6.65 0.27
C THR A 142 -17.65 -6.71 0.23
N LYS A 143 -18.27 -7.55 1.07
CA LYS A 143 -19.71 -7.76 1.11
C LYS A 143 -20.38 -6.72 2.02
N ASP A 144 -19.89 -6.60 3.25
CA ASP A 144 -20.54 -5.79 4.29
C ASP A 144 -19.88 -4.40 4.48
N GLY A 145 -18.67 -4.22 3.96
CA GLY A 145 -17.93 -2.97 4.10
C GLY A 145 -17.40 -2.71 5.51
N SER A 146 -17.47 -3.72 6.38
CA SER A 146 -16.83 -3.76 7.70
C SER A 146 -15.32 -3.89 7.53
N TYR A 147 -14.59 -3.41 8.52
CA TYR A 147 -13.14 -3.57 8.59
C TYR A 147 -12.73 -4.01 9.98
N THR A 148 -11.65 -4.79 10.05
CA THR A 148 -10.99 -5.16 11.30
C THR A 148 -9.56 -4.67 11.27
N SER A 149 -8.98 -4.38 12.42
CA SER A 149 -7.58 -3.93 12.53
C SER A 149 -6.85 -4.72 13.60
N ASN A 150 -5.58 -5.04 13.36
CA ASN A 150 -4.75 -5.75 14.33
C ASN A 150 -4.04 -4.83 15.34
N PHE A 151 -4.06 -3.52 15.10
CA PHE A 151 -3.38 -2.50 15.90
C PHE A 151 -4.35 -1.65 16.72
N GLY A 152 -5.62 -2.06 16.80
CA GLY A 152 -6.65 -1.43 17.63
C GLY A 152 -6.99 -0.02 17.19
N LEU A 153 -7.36 0.19 15.93
CA LEU A 153 -7.79 1.51 15.43
C LEU A 153 -9.12 1.94 16.06
N GLN A 154 -9.12 3.00 16.89
CA GLN A 154 -10.36 3.62 17.38
C GLN A 154 -10.85 4.68 16.37
N GLY A 155 -11.76 4.29 15.49
CA GLY A 155 -12.41 5.19 14.53
C GLY A 155 -11.66 5.32 13.19
N LYS A 156 -11.68 6.50 12.58
CA LYS A 156 -11.04 6.75 11.28
C LYS A 156 -9.58 7.17 11.44
N ILE A 157 -8.76 6.82 10.46
CA ILE A 157 -7.40 7.33 10.34
C ILE A 157 -7.47 8.81 9.97
N THR A 158 -6.97 9.65 10.88
CA THR A 158 -6.85 11.09 10.70
C THR A 158 -5.37 11.49 10.58
N LYS A 159 -5.11 12.77 10.34
CA LYS A 159 -3.75 13.32 10.25
C LYS A 159 -2.95 13.19 11.55
N ASP A 160 -3.64 13.13 12.68
CA ASP A 160 -3.05 13.07 14.01
C ASP A 160 -2.87 11.64 14.51
N THR A 161 -3.44 10.65 13.81
CA THR A 161 -3.22 9.24 14.10
C THR A 161 -1.73 8.92 14.00
N LYS A 162 -1.12 8.61 15.15
CA LYS A 162 0.25 8.12 15.24
C LYS A 162 0.21 6.61 15.32
N VAL A 163 0.68 5.96 14.27
CA VAL A 163 0.84 4.50 14.22
C VAL A 163 2.32 4.19 14.42
N LYS A 164 2.62 3.22 15.29
CA LYS A 164 3.97 2.64 15.41
C LYS A 164 3.96 1.26 14.75
N ASN A 165 5.04 0.90 14.07
CA ASN A 165 5.19 -0.45 13.51
C ASN A 165 5.32 -1.48 14.65
N LEU A 166 4.86 -2.71 14.42
CA LEU A 166 4.87 -3.79 15.42
C LEU A 166 6.28 -4.28 15.78
N GLU A 167 7.31 -3.89 15.03
CA GLU A 167 8.74 -4.22 15.29
C GLU A 167 9.07 -5.73 15.35
N LYS A 168 8.09 -6.61 15.11
CA LYS A 168 8.24 -8.08 15.09
C LYS A 168 9.31 -8.59 14.12
N HIS A 169 9.59 -7.83 13.07
CA HIS A 169 10.61 -8.19 12.07
C HIS A 169 12.04 -8.21 12.66
N HIS A 170 12.30 -7.57 13.80
CA HIS A 170 13.61 -7.64 14.47
C HIS A 170 13.94 -9.05 14.96
N VAL A 171 12.93 -9.83 15.35
CA VAL A 171 13.11 -11.23 15.79
C VAL A 171 13.72 -12.07 14.66
N LEU A 172 13.38 -11.76 13.41
CA LEU A 172 13.93 -12.44 12.23
C LEU A 172 15.25 -11.80 11.77
N ALA A 173 15.34 -10.46 11.83
CA ALA A 173 16.47 -9.72 11.29
C ALA A 173 17.75 -9.84 12.13
N GLU A 174 17.66 -9.83 13.46
CA GLU A 174 18.85 -9.85 14.33
C GLU A 174 19.65 -11.16 14.21
N PRO A 175 19.03 -12.36 14.25
CA PRO A 175 19.77 -13.61 14.03
C PRO A 175 20.47 -13.65 12.67
N MET A 176 19.81 -13.16 11.62
CA MET A 176 20.41 -13.11 10.28
C MET A 176 21.61 -12.16 10.21
N LYS A 177 21.53 -11.00 10.88
CA LYS A 177 22.67 -10.06 10.97
C LYS A 177 23.84 -10.71 11.71
N GLU A 178 23.57 -11.43 12.78
CA GLU A 178 24.61 -12.11 13.56
C GLU A 178 25.30 -13.19 12.73
N LEU A 179 24.55 -14.02 12.02
CA LEU A 179 25.10 -15.03 11.11
C LEU A 179 26.02 -14.41 10.05
N CYS A 180 25.58 -13.34 9.39
CA CYS A 180 26.40 -12.64 8.39
C CYS A 180 27.67 -12.02 9.01
N ARG A 181 27.57 -11.44 10.21
CA ARG A 181 28.74 -10.89 10.92
C ARG A 181 29.73 -11.98 11.32
N ASN A 182 29.24 -13.14 11.75
CA ASN A 182 30.08 -14.28 12.09
C ASN A 182 30.77 -14.87 10.86
N PHE A 183 30.06 -14.94 9.73
CA PHE A 183 30.64 -15.35 8.46
C PHE A 183 31.82 -14.45 8.04
N ILE A 184 31.64 -13.13 8.09
CA ILE A 184 32.70 -12.16 7.74
C ILE A 184 33.89 -12.22 8.71
N LYS A 185 33.66 -12.54 9.99
CA LYS A 185 34.75 -12.65 10.98
C LYS A 185 35.56 -13.95 10.87
N ASN A 186 34.95 -15.02 10.36
CA ASN A 186 35.53 -16.36 10.32
C ASN A 186 36.03 -16.78 8.92
N GLY A 187 35.79 -15.97 7.89
CA GLY A 187 36.28 -16.17 6.52
C GLY A 187 37.32 -15.14 6.15
#